data_AF-A0A5P8P0L0-F1
#
_entry.id   AF-A0A5P8P0L0-F1
#
_cell.length_a   1.000
_cell.length_b   1.000
_cell.length_c   1.000
_cell.angle_alpha   90.00
_cell.angle_beta   90.00
_cell.angle_gamma   90.00
#
_symmetry.space_group_name_H-M   'P 1'
#
loop_
_entity.id
_entity.type
_entity.pdbx_description
1 polymer ?
#
loop_
_entity_poly.entity_id
_entity_poly.type
_entity_poly.pdbx_seq_one_letter_code
_entity_poly.pdbx_strand_id
1 'polypeptide(L)'
;MELEDAILSTLKEIEDKGKSKLLQPKKKPFEVKEKKEISTEEDICNHKDNSEDSSMDEKAYLMSMRERLLVLFEGFQAPNNTNIEAKIDLTLNYLEYVLASIDTRLEKLR
;
A
#
# COMPACT_ATOMS: atom_id res chain seq x y z
N MET A 1 -37.93 35.81 -16.49
CA MET A 1 -37.47 34.41 -16.44
C MET A 1 -38.09 33.79 -15.22
N GLU A 2 -38.86 32.73 -15.43
CA GLU A 2 -39.44 31.96 -14.33
C GLU A 2 -38.31 31.20 -13.62
N LEU A 3 -38.43 30.99 -12.31
CA LEU A 3 -37.38 30.38 -11.49
C LEU A 3 -37.03 28.96 -11.98
N GLU A 4 -38.02 28.28 -12.57
CA GLU A 4 -37.89 26.97 -13.18
C GLU A 4 -36.88 26.97 -14.33
N ASP A 5 -36.92 27.97 -15.22
CA ASP A 5 -35.99 28.10 -16.34
C ASP A 5 -34.55 28.34 -15.88
N ALA A 6 -34.37 29.10 -14.80
CA ALA A 6 -33.05 29.34 -14.22
C ALA A 6 -32.46 28.06 -13.60
N ILE A 7 -33.28 27.26 -12.91
CA ILE A 7 -32.86 25.99 -12.32
C ILE A 7 -32.53 24.96 -13.42
N LEU A 8 -33.37 24.83 -14.44
CA LEU A 8 -33.12 23.93 -15.58
C LEU A 8 -31.87 24.30 -16.36
N SER A 9 -31.63 25.60 -16.58
CA SER A 9 -30.41 26.09 -17.22
C SER A 9 -29.16 25.74 -16.40
N THR A 10 -29.21 25.92 -15.07
CA THR A 10 -28.09 25.63 -14.18
C THR A 10 -27.81 24.12 -14.08
N LEU A 11 -28.86 23.29 -14.00
CA LEU A 11 -28.73 21.83 -13.98
C LEU A 11 -28.12 21.32 -15.28
N LYS A 12 -28.55 21.86 -16.42
CA LYS A 12 -28.00 21.51 -17.74
C LYS A 12 -26.54 21.95 -17.90
N GLU A 13 -26.18 23.13 -17.39
CA GLU A 13 -24.80 23.61 -17.41
C GLU A 13 -23.86 22.75 -16.53
N ILE A 14 -24.35 22.21 -15.41
CA ILE A 14 -23.61 21.27 -14.56
C ILE A 14 -23.45 19.90 -15.25
N GLU A 15 -24.50 19.42 -15.94
CA GLU A 15 -24.45 18.15 -16.68
C GLU A 15 -23.45 18.19 -17.85
N ASP A 16 -23.41 19.29 -18.59
CA ASP A 16 -22.49 19.49 -19.72
C ASP A 16 -21.03 19.72 -19.25
N LYS A 17 -20.82 20.33 -18.08
CA LYS A 17 -19.49 20.41 -17.43
C LYS A 17 -19.02 19.06 -16.85
N GLY A 18 -19.94 18.15 -16.54
CA GLY A 18 -19.65 16.80 -16.06
C GLY A 18 -19.17 15.82 -17.14
N LYS A 19 -19.51 16.06 -18.42
CA LYS A 19 -19.21 15.10 -19.50
C LYS A 19 -17.89 15.35 -20.25
N SER A 20 -17.24 16.50 -20.05
CA SER A 20 -15.99 16.86 -20.75
C SER A 20 -14.74 16.97 -19.87
N LYS A 21 -14.83 16.69 -18.56
CA LYS A 21 -13.68 16.83 -17.64
C LYS A 21 -13.68 15.89 -16.41
N LEU A 22 -13.75 14.57 -16.61
CA LEU A 22 -13.09 13.57 -15.75
C LEU A 22 -12.98 12.22 -16.51
N LEU A 23 -11.92 11.99 -17.28
CA LEU A 23 -10.71 11.26 -16.84
C LEU A 23 -11.11 9.99 -16.09
N GLN A 24 -11.22 8.87 -16.80
CA GLN A 24 -10.25 7.76 -16.72
C GLN A 24 -9.88 7.40 -15.27
N PRO A 25 -10.05 6.15 -14.82
CA PRO A 25 -9.55 5.72 -13.52
C PRO A 25 -8.02 5.83 -13.55
N LYS A 26 -7.50 6.97 -13.10
CA LYS A 26 -6.10 7.14 -12.76
C LYS A 26 -5.88 6.24 -11.54
N LYS A 27 -5.51 4.99 -11.81
CA LYS A 27 -4.57 4.26 -10.99
C LYS A 27 -3.44 5.24 -10.70
N LYS A 28 -3.37 5.76 -9.49
CA LYS A 28 -2.09 6.16 -8.93
C LYS A 28 -1.58 4.90 -8.24
N PRO A 29 -0.67 4.12 -8.85
CA PRO A 29 0.25 3.35 -8.05
C PRO A 29 0.88 4.33 -7.06
N PHE A 30 1.08 3.88 -5.84
CA PHE A 30 1.99 4.52 -4.92
C PHE A 30 3.36 4.63 -5.62
N GLU A 31 3.63 5.78 -6.26
CA GLU A 31 4.93 6.08 -6.88
C GLU A 31 5.93 6.33 -5.76
N VAL A 32 6.50 5.25 -5.23
CA VAL A 32 7.86 5.31 -4.71
C VAL A 32 8.73 5.68 -5.91
N LYS A 33 9.27 6.90 -5.92
CA LYS A 33 10.36 7.26 -6.82
C LYS A 33 11.60 6.46 -6.42
N GLU A 34 11.66 5.20 -6.85
CA GLU A 34 12.88 4.41 -6.89
C GLU A 34 13.28 4.28 -8.36
N LYS A 35 14.25 5.10 -8.77
CA LYS A 35 15.17 4.64 -9.81
C LYS A 35 15.94 3.47 -9.20
N LYS A 36 15.66 2.24 -9.64
CA LYS A 36 16.70 1.21 -9.74
C LYS A 36 16.23 0.04 -10.61
N GLU A 37 17.10 -0.25 -11.55
CA GLU A 37 17.13 -1.46 -12.36
C GLU A 37 17.06 -2.69 -11.46
N ILE A 38 16.25 -3.64 -11.92
CA ILE A 38 16.19 -5.00 -11.42
C ILE A 38 17.50 -5.67 -11.80
N SER A 39 18.25 -6.13 -10.80
CA SER A 39 19.15 -7.26 -10.94
C SER A 39 18.72 -8.32 -9.95
N THR A 40 18.16 -9.40 -10.51
CA THR A 40 18.11 -10.73 -9.93
C THR A 40 19.44 -11.11 -9.30
N GLU A 41 19.48 -11.35 -7.99
CA GLU A 41 20.49 -12.19 -7.37
C GLU A 41 19.80 -13.05 -6.30
N GLU A 42 19.49 -14.27 -6.74
CA GLU A 42 19.41 -15.45 -5.89
C GLU A 42 20.74 -15.55 -5.12
N ASP A 43 20.74 -15.29 -3.82
CA ASP A 43 21.79 -15.78 -2.91
C ASP A 43 21.28 -15.73 -1.47
N ILE A 44 20.53 -16.77 -1.12
CA ILE A 44 20.23 -17.10 0.27
C ILE A 44 21.34 -18.01 0.79
N CYS A 45 22.01 -17.54 1.83
CA CYS A 45 22.93 -18.23 2.73
C CYS A 45 24.35 -18.54 2.22
N ASN A 46 25.32 -17.66 2.54
CA ASN A 46 26.57 -18.02 3.24
C ASN A 46 27.42 -16.77 3.50
N HIS A 47 27.59 -16.37 4.77
CA HIS A 47 28.91 -16.21 5.38
C HIS A 47 28.79 -15.78 6.85
N LYS A 48 29.40 -16.57 7.73
CA LYS A 48 29.83 -16.12 9.05
C LYS A 48 30.93 -15.09 8.86
N ASP A 49 30.75 -13.87 9.35
CA ASP A 49 31.87 -13.09 9.88
C ASP A 49 31.42 -12.16 11.01
N ASN A 50 32.16 -12.24 12.12
CA ASN A 50 31.80 -11.68 13.42
C ASN A 50 32.30 -10.22 13.53
N SER A 51 31.58 -9.24 12.96
CA SER A 51 31.65 -7.83 13.41
C SER A 51 30.74 -6.84 12.64
N GLU A 52 30.18 -7.21 11.49
CA GLU A 52 29.25 -6.37 10.69
C GLU A 52 27.77 -6.75 10.88
N ASP A 53 27.53 -7.69 11.79
CA ASP A 53 26.30 -8.48 11.96
C ASP A 53 25.04 -7.62 12.18
N SER A 54 25.15 -6.52 12.94
CA SER A 54 24.00 -5.66 13.25
C SER A 54 23.45 -4.88 12.05
N SER A 55 24.30 -4.50 11.09
CA SER A 55 23.86 -3.71 9.92
C SER A 55 23.25 -4.60 8.84
N MET A 56 23.79 -5.81 8.67
CA MET A 56 23.23 -6.78 7.74
C MET A 56 21.86 -7.30 8.22
N ASP A 57 21.73 -7.58 9.52
CA ASP A 57 20.48 -8.04 10.11
C ASP A 57 19.37 -6.97 10.03
N GLU A 58 19.72 -5.69 10.24
CA GLU A 58 18.78 -4.57 10.04
C GLU A 58 18.35 -4.44 8.58
N LYS A 59 19.28 -4.54 7.62
CA LYS A 59 18.94 -4.49 6.19
C LYS A 59 18.00 -5.63 5.79
N ALA A 60 18.26 -6.85 6.25
CA ALA A 60 17.41 -8.00 6.00
C ALA A 60 16.02 -7.83 6.63
N TYR A 61 15.96 -7.32 7.86
CA TYR A 61 14.70 -7.01 8.54
C TYR A 61 13.88 -5.98 7.77
N LEU A 62 14.50 -4.85 7.36
CA LEU A 62 13.83 -3.80 6.61
C LEU A 62 13.32 -4.28 5.25
N MET A 63 14.11 -5.11 4.53
CA MET A 63 13.65 -5.74 3.28
C MET A 63 12.44 -6.63 3.51
N SER A 64 12.48 -7.49 4.53
CA SER A 64 11.35 -8.37 4.86
C SER A 64 10.08 -7.59 5.25
N MET A 65 10.25 -6.43 5.89
CA MET A 65 9.12 -5.56 6.25
C MET A 65 8.53 -4.89 5.01
N ARG A 66 9.39 -4.38 4.12
CA ARG A 66 8.98 -3.77 2.85
C ARG A 66 8.16 -4.75 2.00
N GLU A 67 8.65 -5.97 1.82
CA GLU A 67 7.93 -7.00 1.03
C GLU A 67 6.57 -7.34 1.62
N ARG A 68 6.49 -7.55 2.94
CA ARG A 68 5.21 -7.82 3.61
C ARG A 68 4.20 -6.68 3.44
N LEU A 69 4.64 -5.43 3.51
CA LEU A 69 3.78 -4.27 3.29
C LEU A 69 3.34 -4.14 1.82
N LEU A 70 4.22 -4.44 0.86
CA LEU A 70 3.87 -4.43 -0.56
C LEU A 70 2.78 -5.47 -0.87
N VAL A 71 2.94 -6.70 -0.39
CA VAL A 71 1.94 -7.77 -0.56
C VAL A 71 0.61 -7.38 0.09
N LEU A 72 0.64 -6.78 1.28
CA LEU A 72 -0.56 -6.27 1.93
C LEU A 72 -1.27 -5.24 1.03
N PHE A 73 -0.54 -4.26 0.51
CA PHE A 73 -1.11 -3.24 -0.38
C PHE A 73 -1.66 -3.80 -1.69
N GLU A 74 -0.99 -4.79 -2.29
CA GLU A 74 -1.51 -5.50 -3.47
C GLU A 74 -2.83 -6.22 -3.16
N GLY A 75 -2.91 -6.95 -2.04
CA GLY A 75 -4.13 -7.62 -1.59
C GLY A 75 -5.27 -6.66 -1.26
N PHE A 76 -4.95 -5.45 -0.80
CA PHE A 76 -5.91 -4.38 -0.57
C PHE A 76 -6.48 -3.76 -1.84
N GLN A 77 -5.66 -3.66 -2.88
CA GLN A 77 -6.04 -3.09 -4.17
C GLN A 77 -6.67 -4.12 -5.11
N ALA A 78 -6.71 -5.39 -4.70
CA ALA A 78 -7.25 -6.47 -5.50
C ALA A 78 -8.74 -6.23 -5.85
N PRO A 79 -9.13 -6.36 -7.13
CA PRO A 79 -10.46 -5.95 -7.62
C PRO A 79 -11.60 -6.85 -7.09
N ASN A 80 -11.28 -8.07 -6.65
CA ASN A 80 -12.18 -9.02 -6.03
C ASN A 80 -12.39 -8.76 -4.52
N ASN A 81 -11.60 -7.86 -3.93
CA ASN A 81 -11.73 -7.46 -2.54
C ASN A 81 -12.44 -6.11 -2.48
N THR A 82 -13.77 -6.09 -2.51
CA THR A 82 -14.56 -4.84 -2.55
C THR A 82 -15.15 -4.46 -1.20
N ASN A 83 -15.27 -5.41 -0.27
CA ASN A 83 -15.82 -5.16 1.06
C ASN A 83 -14.79 -4.44 1.93
N ILE A 84 -15.07 -3.18 2.27
CA ILE A 84 -14.16 -2.34 3.04
C ILE A 84 -14.05 -2.77 4.51
N GLU A 85 -15.13 -3.25 5.12
CA GLU A 85 -15.13 -3.72 6.52
C GLU A 85 -14.22 -4.95 6.65
N ALA A 86 -14.38 -5.92 5.75
CA ALA A 86 -13.51 -7.10 5.72
C ALA A 86 -12.03 -6.76 5.51
N LYS A 87 -11.72 -5.70 4.73
CA LYS A 87 -10.34 -5.21 4.57
C LYS A 87 -9.79 -4.64 5.86
N ILE A 88 -10.58 -3.81 6.53
CA ILE A 88 -10.18 -3.17 7.80
C ILE A 88 -9.96 -4.25 8.85
N ASP A 89 -10.87 -5.21 8.98
CA ASP A 89 -10.77 -6.31 9.94
C ASP A 89 -9.53 -7.18 9.68
N LEU A 90 -9.30 -7.60 8.44
CA LEU A 90 -8.12 -8.37 8.06
C LEU A 90 -6.82 -7.64 8.41
N THR A 91 -6.82 -6.33 8.21
CA THR A 91 -5.63 -5.49 8.40
C THR A 91 -5.36 -5.22 9.85
N LEU A 92 -6.42 -4.99 10.63
CA LEU A 92 -6.32 -4.86 12.06
C LEU A 92 -5.73 -6.14 12.67
N ASN A 93 -6.29 -7.30 12.30
CA ASN A 93 -5.78 -8.60 12.73
C ASN A 93 -4.31 -8.82 12.33
N TYR A 94 -3.94 -8.45 11.11
CA TYR A 94 -2.55 -8.55 10.65
C TYR A 94 -1.61 -7.65 11.47
N LEU A 95 -2.00 -6.40 11.72
CA LEU A 95 -1.20 -5.46 12.50
C LEU A 95 -1.06 -5.90 13.96
N GLU A 96 -2.12 -6.44 14.56
CA GLU A 96 -2.08 -7.04 15.89
C GLU A 96 -1.11 -8.22 15.95
N TYR A 97 -1.15 -9.10 14.95
CA TYR A 97 -0.19 -10.20 14.86
C TYR A 97 1.25 -9.69 14.72
N VAL A 98 1.50 -8.68 13.88
CA VAL A 98 2.83 -8.09 13.72
C VAL A 98 3.31 -7.48 15.03
N LEU A 99 2.44 -6.79 15.77
CA LEU A 99 2.78 -6.21 17.07
C LEU A 99 3.15 -7.30 18.07
N ALA A 100 2.33 -8.35 18.21
CA ALA A 100 2.63 -9.49 19.07
C ALA A 100 3.94 -10.20 18.69
N SER A 101 4.25 -10.28 17.40
CA SER A 101 5.49 -10.83 16.87
C SER A 101 6.70 -9.97 17.26
N ILE A 102 6.57 -8.64 17.20
CA ILE A 102 7.59 -7.70 17.66
C ILE A 102 7.82 -7.87 19.16
N ASP A 103 6.76 -7.89 19.97
CA ASP A 103 6.88 -8.07 21.42
C ASP A 103 7.57 -9.39 21.78
N THR A 104 7.20 -10.48 21.10
CA THR A 104 7.84 -11.80 21.28
C THR A 104 9.33 -11.78 20.92
N ARG A 105 9.74 -11.03 19.88
CA ARG A 105 11.16 -10.88 19.53
C ARG A 105 11.89 -10.02 20.54
N LEU A 106 11.29 -8.93 21.02
CA LEU A 106 11.87 -8.07 22.04
C LEU A 106 12.07 -8.81 23.36
N GLU A 107 11.14 -9.69 23.74
CA GLU A 107 11.27 -10.52 24.94
C GLU A 107 12.45 -11.50 24.84
N LYS A 108 12.68 -12.08 23.65
CA LYS A 108 13.83 -12.98 23.42
C LYS A 108 15.20 -12.29 23.42
N LEU A 109 15.22 -10.98 23.17
CA LEU A 109 16.43 -10.15 23.18
C LEU A 109 16.74 -9.57 24.57
N ARG A 110 15.86 -9.78 25.54
CA ARG A 110 15.95 -9.29 26.91
C ARG A 110 16.63 -10.29 27.83
#